data_AF-A0A3B0UST2-F1
#
_entry.id   AF-A0A3B0UST2-F1
#
_cell.length_a   1.000
_cell.length_b   1.000
_cell.length_c   1.000
_cell.angle_alpha   90.00
_cell.angle_beta   90.00
_cell.angle_gamma   90.00
#
_symmetry.space_group_name_H-M   'P 1'
#
loop_
_entity.id
_entity.type
_entity.pdbx_description
1 polymer ?
#
loop_
_entity_poly.entity_id
_entity_poly.type
_entity_poly.pdbx_seq_one_letter_code
_entity_poly.pdbx_strand_id
1 'polypeptide(L)'
;KEGRVPFGKDFFGQPKYIENSLDETTLRKIAEIGNGQFYRVSNNKALEEVFGLIDKYEKAEIKENRYKDTNDFYQIYLKWAIAFFLIWFLFKSTFVSNILQD
;
A
#
# COMPACT_ATOMS: atom_id res chain seq x y z
N LYS A 1 -21.62 -29.25 -5.92
CA LYS A 1 -22.62 -30.32 -5.92
C LYS A 1 -23.56 -30.02 -4.77
N GLU A 2 -24.85 -29.85 -5.05
CA GLU A 2 -25.86 -29.80 -4.00
C GLU A 2 -25.76 -31.09 -3.20
N GLY A 3 -25.74 -30.97 -1.87
CA GLY A 3 -25.44 -32.09 -1.00
C GLY A 3 -25.80 -31.77 0.44
N ARG A 4 -26.25 -32.80 1.14
CA ARG A 4 -26.53 -32.75 2.57
C ARG A 4 -25.20 -32.71 3.33
N VAL A 5 -24.89 -31.58 3.93
CA VAL A 5 -23.71 -31.44 4.81
C VAL A 5 -24.17 -31.57 6.26
N PRO A 6 -23.42 -32.29 7.12
CA PRO A 6 -23.75 -32.37 8.53
C PRO A 6 -23.59 -30.98 9.17
N PHE A 7 -24.67 -30.47 9.75
CA PHE A 7 -24.75 -29.21 10.47
C PHE A 7 -25.23 -29.47 11.90
N GLY A 8 -24.27 -29.58 12.82
CA GLY A 8 -24.54 -29.77 14.24
C GLY A 8 -25.15 -31.13 14.59
N LYS A 9 -25.58 -31.25 15.86
CA LYS A 9 -26.25 -32.42 16.40
C LYS A 9 -27.58 -32.00 17.01
N ASP A 10 -28.62 -32.80 16.81
CA ASP A 10 -29.93 -32.58 17.45
C ASP A 10 -29.86 -32.85 18.96
N PHE A 11 -30.96 -32.57 19.67
CA PHE A 11 -31.09 -32.76 21.12
C PHE A 11 -30.76 -34.20 21.57
N PHE A 12 -30.90 -35.17 20.66
CA PHE A 12 -30.59 -36.59 20.87
C PHE A 12 -29.20 -37.02 20.35
N GLY A 13 -28.35 -36.07 19.97
CA GLY A 13 -26.97 -36.33 19.52
C GLY A 13 -26.82 -36.84 18.08
N GLN A 14 -27.91 -36.98 17.33
CA GLN A 14 -27.87 -37.39 15.92
C GLN A 14 -27.37 -36.24 15.03
N PRO A 15 -26.51 -36.53 14.03
CA PRO A 15 -26.04 -35.50 13.10
C PRO A 15 -27.22 -34.98 12.28
N LYS A 16 -27.50 -33.69 12.41
CA LYS A 16 -28.52 -33.01 11.61
C LYS A 16 -27.89 -32.64 10.28
N TYR A 17 -28.57 -32.91 9.18
CA TYR A 17 -28.08 -32.54 7.85
C TYR A 17 -28.88 -31.35 7.34
N ILE A 18 -28.19 -30.35 6.77
CA ILE A 18 -28.81 -29.24 6.06
C ILE A 18 -28.44 -29.37 4.58
N GLU A 19 -29.40 -29.04 3.72
CA GLU A 19 -29.16 -28.94 2.29
C GLU A 19 -28.28 -27.72 2.02
N ASN A 20 -27.04 -27.96 1.62
CA ASN A 20 -26.15 -26.88 1.21
C ASN A 20 -26.47 -26.55 -0.26
N SER A 21 -27.46 -25.69 -0.48
CA SER A 21 -27.60 -24.98 -1.75
C SER A 21 -26.58 -23.86 -1.77
N LEU A 22 -25.55 -23.97 -2.61
CA LEU A 22 -24.62 -22.87 -2.85
C LEU A 22 -25.42 -21.72 -3.49
N ASP A 23 -25.75 -20.70 -2.71
CA ASP A 23 -26.50 -19.56 -3.21
C ASP A 23 -25.59 -18.61 -4.00
N GLU A 24 -25.52 -18.87 -5.29
CA GLU A 24 -24.78 -18.03 -6.25
C GLU A 24 -25.34 -16.61 -6.34
N THR A 25 -26.61 -16.40 -6.01
CA THR A 25 -27.22 -15.07 -6.06
C THR A 25 -26.66 -14.19 -4.94
N THR A 26 -26.53 -14.73 -3.73
CA THR A 26 -25.89 -14.05 -2.61
C THR A 26 -24.42 -13.79 -2.89
N LEU A 27 -23.68 -14.77 -3.43
CA LEU A 27 -22.27 -14.58 -3.77
C LEU A 27 -22.05 -13.53 -4.86
N ARG A 28 -22.93 -13.47 -5.86
CA ARG A 28 -22.90 -12.43 -6.89
C ARG A 28 -23.15 -11.05 -6.31
N LYS A 29 -24.12 -10.94 -5.39
CA LYS A 29 -24.44 -9.68 -4.70
C LYS A 29 -23.28 -9.19 -3.85
N ILE A 30 -22.57 -10.09 -3.17
CA ILE A 30 -21.35 -9.74 -2.42
C ILE A 30 -20.26 -9.20 -3.35
N ALA A 31 -20.02 -9.86 -4.49
CA ALA A 31 -19.05 -9.38 -5.47
C ALA A 31 -19.42 -7.99 -6.00
N GLU A 32 -20.70 -7.75 -6.31
CA GLU A 32 -21.21 -6.45 -6.76
C GLU A 32 -21.01 -5.36 -5.69
N ILE A 33 -21.34 -5.63 -4.42
CA ILE A 33 -21.11 -4.70 -3.30
C ILE A 33 -19.61 -4.37 -3.16
N GLY A 34 -18.74 -5.35 -3.36
CA GLY A 34 -17.28 -5.20 -3.27
C GLY A 34 -16.63 -4.62 -4.52
N ASN A 35 -17.38 -4.21 -5.54
CA ASN A 35 -16.87 -3.86 -6.88
C ASN A 35 -15.97 -4.95 -7.50
N GLY A 36 -16.16 -6.20 -7.08
CA GLY A 36 -15.45 -7.38 -7.58
C GLY A 36 -16.24 -8.12 -8.65
N GLN A 37 -15.67 -9.21 -9.14
CA GLN A 37 -16.30 -10.09 -10.14
C GLN A 37 -16.54 -11.48 -9.56
N PHE A 38 -17.70 -12.06 -9.85
CA PHE A 38 -18.04 -13.42 -9.45
C PHE A 38 -17.64 -14.42 -10.53
N TYR A 39 -16.84 -15.43 -10.16
CA TYR A 39 -16.42 -16.51 -11.06
C TYR A 39 -16.93 -17.85 -10.56
N ARG A 40 -17.73 -18.54 -11.38
CA ARG A 40 -18.17 -19.92 -11.12
C ARG A 40 -17.20 -20.89 -11.74
N VAL A 41 -16.54 -21.70 -10.92
CA VAL A 41 -15.47 -22.59 -11.37
C VAL A 41 -15.78 -24.04 -10.99
N SER A 42 -15.74 -24.93 -11.97
CA SER A 42 -16.14 -26.34 -11.81
C SER A 42 -14.97 -27.32 -11.86
N ASN A 43 -13.78 -26.86 -12.27
CA ASN A 43 -12.60 -27.71 -12.45
C ASN A 43 -11.32 -26.99 -11.96
N ASN A 44 -10.26 -27.76 -11.69
CA ASN A 44 -9.04 -27.22 -11.12
C ASN A 44 -8.24 -26.32 -12.08
N LYS A 45 -8.31 -26.57 -13.39
CA LYS A 45 -7.61 -25.76 -14.40
C LYS A 45 -8.19 -24.35 -14.52
N ALA A 46 -9.52 -24.25 -14.58
CA ALA A 46 -10.23 -22.98 -14.60
C ALA A 46 -10.04 -22.21 -13.29
N LEU A 47 -9.77 -22.90 -12.17
CA LEU A 47 -9.46 -22.25 -10.89
C LEU A 47 -8.11 -21.54 -10.99
N GLU A 48 -7.10 -22.24 -11.51
CA GLU A 48 -5.77 -21.69 -11.76
C GLU A 48 -5.80 -20.51 -12.75
N GLU A 49 -6.61 -20.60 -13.81
CA GLU A 49 -6.82 -19.51 -14.77
C GLU A 49 -7.45 -18.26 -14.12
N VAL A 50 -8.48 -18.44 -13.30
CA VAL A 50 -9.14 -17.33 -12.58
C VAL A 50 -8.19 -16.67 -11.60
N PHE A 51 -7.41 -17.44 -10.83
CA PHE A 51 -6.40 -16.88 -9.93
C PHE A 51 -5.28 -16.16 -10.70
N GLY A 52 -4.85 -16.68 -11.85
CA GLY A 52 -3.89 -16.00 -12.71
C GLY A 52 -4.40 -14.68 -13.29
N LEU A 53 -5.70 -14.59 -13.56
CA LEU A 53 -6.36 -13.34 -13.95
C LEU A 53 -6.41 -12.33 -12.79
N ILE A 54 -6.74 -12.79 -11.58
CA ILE A 54 -6.79 -11.95 -10.36
C ILE A 54 -5.40 -11.35 -10.04
N ASP A 55 -4.33 -12.17 -10.08
CA ASP A 55 -2.95 -11.71 -9.82
C ASP A 55 -2.50 -10.61 -10.80
N LYS A 56 -2.97 -10.66 -12.06
CA LYS A 56 -2.70 -9.61 -13.05
C LYS A 56 -3.40 -8.29 -12.73
N TYR A 57 -4.63 -8.35 -12.23
CA TYR A 57 -5.38 -7.15 -11.83
C TYR A 57 -4.84 -6.54 -10.52
N GLU A 58 -4.35 -7.35 -9.58
CA GLU A 58 -3.75 -6.86 -8.32
C GLU A 58 -2.38 -6.20 -8.54
N LYS A 59 -1.59 -6.70 -9.50
CA LYS A 59 -0.28 -6.11 -9.85
C LYS A 59 -0.38 -4.86 -10.74
N ALA A 60 -1.56 -4.51 -11.22
CA ALA A 60 -1.78 -3.30 -11.99
C ALA A 60 -1.77 -2.06 -11.08
N GLU A 61 -0.57 -1.52 -10.91
CA GLU A 61 -0.36 -0.07 -10.92
C GLU A 61 -0.76 0.74 -9.66
N ILE A 62 -0.35 0.30 -8.48
CA ILE A 62 0.11 1.29 -7.47
C ILE A 62 1.62 1.44 -7.64
N LYS A 63 2.04 2.01 -8.77
CA LYS A 63 3.24 2.85 -8.74
C LYS A 63 2.84 4.12 -8.01
N GLU A 64 2.75 4.04 -6.68
CA GLU A 64 2.87 5.27 -5.91
C GLU A 64 4.24 5.83 -6.31
N ASN A 65 4.24 6.82 -7.20
CA ASN A 65 5.27 7.83 -7.21
C ASN A 65 5.18 8.44 -5.82
N ARG A 66 5.84 7.78 -4.85
CA ARG A 66 6.04 8.32 -3.52
C ARG A 66 6.99 9.47 -3.76
N TYR A 67 6.43 10.62 -4.13
CA TYR A 67 7.10 11.89 -4.09
C TYR A 67 7.46 12.07 -2.63
N LYS A 68 8.65 11.59 -2.28
CA LYS A 68 9.22 11.76 -0.96
C LYS A 68 9.59 13.22 -0.93
N ASP A 69 8.68 14.04 -0.43
CA ASP A 69 8.83 15.49 -0.29
C ASP A 69 9.92 15.75 0.75
N THR A 70 11.16 15.54 0.32
CA THR A 70 12.35 15.60 1.15
C THR A 70 12.83 17.03 1.05
N ASN A 71 12.38 17.85 2.00
CA ASN A 71 12.83 19.22 2.11
C ASN A 71 14.34 19.24 2.40
N ASP A 72 15.13 19.64 1.40
CA ASP A 72 16.58 19.72 1.51
C ASP A 72 17.00 21.04 2.16
N PHE A 73 17.25 21.00 3.48
CA PHE A 73 17.77 22.13 4.23
C PHE A 73 19.29 22.33 4.07
N TYR A 74 20.00 21.48 3.32
CA TYR A 74 21.45 21.64 3.11
C TYR A 74 21.80 23.01 2.51
N GLN A 75 21.01 23.46 1.53
CA GLN A 75 21.28 24.73 0.84
C GLN A 75 21.18 25.95 1.77
N ILE A 76 20.29 25.94 2.77
CA ILE A 76 20.17 27.07 3.69
C ILE A 76 21.39 27.16 4.60
N TYR A 77 21.86 26.03 5.14
CA TYR A 77 23.05 25.99 5.99
C TYR A 77 24.33 26.29 5.23
N LEU A 78 24.44 25.82 3.98
CA LEU A 78 25.58 26.13 3.11
C LEU A 78 25.72 27.64 2.87
N LYS A 79 24.61 28.34 2.60
CA LYS A 79 24.60 29.81 2.43
C LYS A 79 25.07 30.53 3.70
N TRP A 80 24.61 30.11 4.88
CA TRP A 80 25.07 30.67 6.15
C TRP A 80 26.57 30.46 6.38
N ALA A 81 27.10 29.26 6.08
CA ALA A 81 28.52 28.97 6.21
C ALA A 81 29.37 29.88 5.31
N ILE A 82 28.97 30.08 4.05
CA ILE A 82 29.65 30.99 3.12
C ILE A 82 29.58 32.44 3.62
N ALA A 83 28.43 32.90 4.11
CA ALA A 83 28.27 34.25 4.64
C ALA A 83 29.20 34.52 5.83
N PHE A 84 29.24 33.61 6.82
CA PHE A 84 30.15 33.75 7.97
C PHE A 84 31.62 33.71 7.54
N PHE A 85 31.98 32.85 6.59
CA PHE A 85 33.33 32.78 6.06
C PHE A 85 33.76 34.12 5.42
N LEU A 86 32.90 34.72 4.61
CA LEU A 86 33.17 36.03 3.98
C LEU A 86 33.26 37.15 5.00
N ILE A 87 32.38 37.18 6.01
CA ILE A 87 32.45 38.18 7.11
C ILE A 87 33.77 38.05 7.86
N TRP A 88 34.16 36.83 8.24
CA TRP A 88 35.43 36.58 8.89
C TRP A 88 36.62 37.01 8.02
N PHE A 89 36.58 36.71 6.74
CA PHE A 89 37.63 37.10 5.79
C PHE A 89 37.77 38.63 5.68
N LEU A 90 36.63 39.35 5.60
CA LEU A 90 36.60 40.80 5.55
C LEU A 90 37.14 41.44 6.83
N PHE A 91 36.78 40.90 8.00
CA PHE A 91 37.33 41.36 9.29
C PHE A 91 38.82 41.08 9.37
N LYS A 92 39.30 39.91 8.94
CA LYS A 92 40.75 39.66 8.86
C LYS A 92 41.45 40.68 7.96
N SER A 93 40.83 41.03 6.82
CA SER A 93 41.40 41.96 5.85
C SER A 93 41.39 43.42 6.32
N THR A 94 40.34 43.83 7.03
CA THR A 94 40.06 45.26 7.32
C THR A 94 40.43 45.65 8.75
N PHE A 95 40.17 44.77 9.73
CA PHE A 95 40.34 45.09 11.15
C PHE A 95 41.81 45.06 11.60
N VAL A 96 42.64 44.17 11.03
CA VAL A 96 44.06 44.06 11.39
C VAL A 96 44.93 45.09 10.66
N SER A 97 44.55 45.53 9.46
CA SER A 97 45.34 46.48 8.69
C SER A 97 45.10 47.94 9.08
N ASN A 98 43.88 48.30 9.48
CA ASN A 98 43.52 49.70 9.70
C ASN A 98 43.72 50.17 11.16
N ILE A 99 43.44 49.32 12.16
CA ILE A 99 43.51 49.69 13.60
C ILE A 99 44.94 49.62 14.17
N LEU A 100 45.90 49.07 13.43
CA LEU A 100 47.33 49.06 13.81
C LEU A 100 48.12 50.23 13.19
N GLN A 101 47.47 51.08 12.38
CA GLN A 101 48.12 52.20 11.71
C GLN A 101 47.67 53.58 12.24
N ASP A 102 46.98 53.62 13.38
CA ASP A 102 46.72 54.85 14.15
C ASP A 102 46.95 54.62 15.65
#